data_AF-A0A5J9V4U7-F1
#
_entry.id   AF-A0A5J9V4U7-F1
#
_cell.length_a   1.000
_cell.length_b   1.000
_cell.length_c   1.000
_cell.angle_alpha   90.00
_cell.angle_beta   90.00
_cell.angle_gamma   90.00
#
_symmetry.space_group_name_H-M   'P 1'
#
loop_
_entity.id
_entity.type
_entity.pdbx_description
1 polymer ?
#
loop_
_entity_poly.entity_id
_entity_poly.type
_entity_poly.pdbx_seq_one_letter_code
_entity_poly.pdbx_strand_id
1 'polypeptide(L)'
;MCNFTKQSGTAELLRSARLLIWDEVAMTKRQSIDYIMGCDEPFGVKVVFGGDFRQVFPVVPRRIRAQITNATLQMSYIWDWIRKIRLTQNMRA
;
A
#
# COMPACT_ATOMS: atom_id res chain seq x y z
N MET A 1 10.62 9.42 2.06
CA MET A 1 11.28 8.57 1.05
C MET A 1 11.46 7.20 1.67
N CYS A 2 10.98 6.14 1.04
CA CYS A 2 11.31 4.77 1.45
C CYS A 2 12.68 4.44 0.86
N ASN A 3 13.72 4.32 1.70
CA ASN A 3 15.09 3.98 1.28
C ASN A 3 15.28 2.46 1.17
N PHE A 4 14.41 1.78 0.43
CA PHE A 4 14.65 0.36 0.11
C PHE A 4 15.59 0.30 -1.10
N THR A 5 16.85 -0.03 -0.88
CA THR A 5 17.76 -0.35 -1.99
C THR A 5 17.45 -1.78 -2.48
N LYS A 6 17.49 -1.98 -3.80
CA LYS A 6 17.20 -3.28 -4.48
C LYS A 6 18.07 -4.47 -3.97
N GLN A 7 19.12 -4.18 -3.22
CA GLN A 7 20.11 -5.11 -2.68
C GLN A 7 20.14 -5.15 -1.14
N SER A 8 19.18 -4.50 -0.47
CA SER A 8 19.05 -4.59 0.99
C SER A 8 18.57 -5.99 1.42
N GLY A 9 18.96 -6.45 2.62
CA GLY A 9 18.45 -7.71 3.18
C GLY A 9 16.92 -7.74 3.28
N THR A 10 16.27 -6.57 3.43
CA THR A 10 14.80 -6.47 3.36
C THR A 10 14.25 -6.79 1.97
N ALA A 11 14.94 -6.41 0.88
CA ALA A 11 14.54 -6.79 -0.48
C ALA A 11 14.69 -8.30 -0.72
N GLU A 12 15.68 -8.94 -0.11
CA GLU A 12 15.84 -10.40 -0.16
C GLU A 12 14.77 -11.15 0.63
N LEU A 13 14.38 -10.62 1.80
CA LEU A 13 13.23 -11.11 2.55
C LEU A 13 11.92 -10.96 1.74
N LEU A 14 11.75 -9.85 1.04
CA LEU A 14 10.59 -9.66 0.16
C LEU A 14 10.61 -10.61 -1.06
N ARG A 15 11.78 -10.96 -1.60
CA ARG A 15 11.92 -11.98 -2.66
C ARG A 15 11.59 -13.40 -2.19
N SER A 16 11.90 -13.72 -0.94
CA SER A 16 11.63 -15.05 -0.38
C SER A 16 10.20 -15.19 0.17
N ALA A 17 9.55 -14.07 0.49
CA ALA A 17 8.14 -14.06 0.87
C ALA A 17 7.25 -14.59 -0.26
N ARG A 18 6.14 -15.24 0.09
CA ARG A 18 5.10 -15.67 -0.86
C ARG A 18 3.79 -14.90 -0.72
N LEU A 19 3.58 -14.31 0.45
CA LEU A 19 2.43 -13.49 0.79
C LEU A 19 2.89 -12.28 1.60
N LEU A 20 2.47 -11.09 1.20
CA LEU A 20 2.64 -9.86 1.96
C LEU A 20 1.28 -9.37 2.42
N ILE A 21 1.09 -9.23 3.73
CA ILE A 21 -0.11 -8.61 4.30
C ILE A 21 0.28 -7.22 4.77
N TRP A 22 -0.38 -6.21 4.21
CA TRP A 22 -0.16 -4.82 4.56
C TRP A 22 -1.39 -4.29 5.29
N ASP A 23 -1.31 -4.20 6.61
CA ASP A 23 -2.39 -3.62 7.41
C ASP A 23 -2.35 -2.09 7.42
N GLU A 24 -3.51 -1.46 7.56
CA GLU A 24 -3.70 -0.01 7.53
C GLU A 24 -3.12 0.71 6.29
N VAL A 25 -3.32 0.12 5.11
CA VAL A 25 -2.84 0.68 3.83
C VAL A 25 -3.36 2.10 3.56
N ALA A 26 -4.52 2.47 4.11
CA ALA A 26 -5.15 3.78 3.94
C ALA A 26 -4.25 4.93 4.42
N MET A 27 -3.39 4.68 5.42
CA MET A 27 -2.44 5.65 5.94
C MET A 27 -1.13 5.73 5.15
N THR A 28 -0.91 4.79 4.23
CA THR A 28 0.33 4.70 3.45
C THR A 28 0.27 5.61 2.23
N LYS A 29 1.37 6.34 1.97
CA LYS A 29 1.50 7.17 0.77
C LYS A 29 1.62 6.30 -0.46
N ARG A 30 0.88 6.62 -1.53
CA ARG A 30 0.88 5.87 -2.80
C ARG A 30 2.28 5.59 -3.34
N GLN A 31 3.20 6.55 -3.20
CA GLN A 31 4.57 6.45 -3.71
C GLN A 31 5.33 5.23 -3.17
N SER A 32 5.06 4.86 -1.91
CA SER A 32 5.68 3.69 -1.28
C SER A 32 5.15 2.39 -1.90
N ILE A 33 3.86 2.35 -2.25
CA ILE A 33 3.21 1.19 -2.82
C ILE A 33 3.59 1.06 -4.31
N ASP A 34 3.58 2.18 -5.03
CA ASP A 34 4.03 2.28 -6.43
C ASP A 34 5.47 1.80 -6.60
N TYR A 35 6.36 2.10 -5.65
CA TYR A 35 7.75 1.66 -5.69
C TYR A 35 7.91 0.15 -5.51
N ILE A 36 7.12 -0.44 -4.60
CA ILE A 36 7.19 -1.87 -4.29
C ILE A 36 6.56 -2.71 -5.41
N MET A 37 5.47 -2.23 -6.00
CA MET A 37 4.71 -2.95 -7.03
C MET A 37 5.16 -2.62 -8.46
N GLY A 38 5.85 -1.49 -8.67
CA GLY A 38 6.37 -1.06 -9.96
C GLY A 38 7.77 -1.59 -10.30
N CYS A 39 8.34 -2.48 -9.48
CA CYS A 39 9.42 -3.34 -9.94
C CYS A 39 8.82 -4.39 -10.88
N ASP A 40 9.46 -4.64 -12.03
CA ASP A 40 8.91 -5.34 -13.21
C ASP A 40 8.26 -6.72 -12.94
N GLU A 41 8.52 -7.32 -11.78
CA GLU A 41 7.62 -8.25 -11.13
C GLU A 41 7.48 -7.83 -9.66
N PRO A 42 6.26 -7.73 -9.10
CA PRO A 42 6.04 -7.52 -7.66
C PRO A 42 6.48 -8.79 -6.90
N PHE A 43 7.79 -9.03 -6.84
CA PHE A 43 8.48 -10.12 -6.15
C PHE A 43 7.91 -11.54 -6.32
N GLY A 44 6.99 -11.78 -7.27
CA GLY A 44 6.18 -13.01 -7.32
C GLY A 44 5.25 -13.20 -6.10
N VAL A 45 5.03 -12.14 -5.31
CA VAL A 45 4.36 -12.19 -4.02
C VAL A 45 2.91 -11.75 -4.14
N LYS A 46 2.00 -12.54 -3.58
CA LYS A 46 0.60 -12.10 -3.43
C LYS A 46 0.54 -11.04 -2.34
N VAL A 47 0.10 -9.83 -2.70
CA VAL A 47 -0.07 -8.73 -1.73
C VAL A 47 -1.54 -8.61 -1.34
N VAL A 48 -1.81 -8.58 -0.04
CA VAL A 48 -3.14 -8.37 0.53
C VAL A 48 -3.10 -7.07 1.33
N PHE A 49 -3.91 -6.10 0.91
CA PHE A 49 -4.05 -4.84 1.60
C PHE A 49 -5.23 -4.91 2.59
N GLY A 50 -4.93 -4.69 3.86
CA GLY A 50 -5.88 -4.44 4.94
C GLY A 50 -5.92 -2.96 5.29
N GLY A 51 -7.05 -2.50 5.82
CA GLY A 51 -7.21 -1.14 6.31
C GLY A 51 -8.62 -0.59 6.08
N ASP A 52 -8.97 0.44 6.84
CA ASP A 52 -10.22 1.17 6.66
C ASP A 52 -9.95 2.55 6.03
N PHE A 53 -10.29 2.68 4.74
CA PHE A 53 -10.17 3.95 4.02
C PHE A 53 -11.10 5.06 4.55
N ARG A 54 -11.98 4.76 5.52
CA ARG A 54 -12.83 5.74 6.21
C ARG A 54 -12.18 6.31 7.49
N GLN A 55 -11.07 5.74 7.97
CA GLN A 55 -10.43 6.20 9.20
C GLN A 55 -9.61 7.47 8.99
N VAL A 56 -8.42 7.37 8.39
CA VAL A 56 -7.50 8.51 8.27
C VAL A 56 -6.71 8.42 6.96
N PHE A 57 -6.64 9.54 6.23
CA PHE A 57 -5.81 9.68 5.03
C PHE A 57 -4.31 9.76 5.39
N PRO A 58 -3.40 9.54 4.43
CA PRO A 58 -1.98 9.71 4.66
C PRO A 58 -1.66 11.13 5.13
N VAL A 59 -0.87 11.26 6.19
CA VAL A 59 -0.45 12.57 6.69
C VAL A 59 0.54 13.20 5.72
N VAL A 60 0.13 14.30 5.08
CA VAL A 60 0.99 15.10 4.21
C VAL A 60 1.11 16.52 4.77
N PRO A 61 2.23 16.87 5.43
CA PRO A 61 2.38 18.18 6.09
C PRO A 61 2.26 19.34 5.10
N ARG A 62 1.53 20.39 5.47
CA ARG A 62 1.44 21.67 4.71
C ARG A 62 0.93 21.47 3.26
N ARG A 63 -0.07 20.61 3.07
CA ARG A 63 -0.66 20.31 1.75
C ARG A 63 -2.17 20.51 1.77
N ILE A 64 -2.73 20.84 0.61
CA ILE A 64 -4.18 21.01 0.43
C ILE A 64 -4.88 19.66 0.29
N ARG A 65 -6.22 19.63 0.49
CA ARG A 65 -7.03 18.41 0.41
C ARG A 65 -6.78 17.60 -0.87
N ALA A 66 -6.68 18.27 -2.02
CA ALA A 66 -6.38 17.61 -3.30
C ALA A 66 -5.04 16.86 -3.30
N GLN A 67 -4.02 17.41 -2.65
CA GLN A 67 -2.70 16.79 -2.54
C GLN A 67 -2.70 15.61 -1.55
N ILE A 68 -3.54 15.66 -0.51
CA ILE A 68 -3.76 14.53 0.40
C ILE A 68 -4.44 13.39 -0.34
N THR A 69 -5.51 13.67 -1.09
CA THR A 69 -6.20 12.66 -1.91
C THR A 69 -5.25 12.05 -2.95
N ASN A 70 -4.45 12.86 -3.63
CA ASN A 70 -3.46 12.38 -4.60
C ASN A 70 -2.36 11.52 -3.96
N ALA A 71 -2.16 11.59 -2.65
CA ALA A 71 -1.22 10.74 -1.93
C ALA A 71 -1.83 9.38 -1.52
N THR A 72 -3.12 9.16 -1.72
CA THR A 72 -3.80 7.91 -1.35
C THR A 72 -3.58 6.80 -2.37
N LEU A 73 -3.66 5.55 -1.93
CA LEU A 73 -3.63 4.37 -2.81
C LEU A 73 -4.72 4.42 -3.88
N GLN A 74 -5.87 5.05 -3.62
CA GLN A 74 -6.97 5.17 -4.59
C GLN A 74 -6.57 5.96 -5.84
N MET A 75 -5.53 6.80 -5.75
CA MET A 75 -4.98 7.59 -6.86
C MET A 75 -3.71 6.96 -7.46
N SER A 76 -3.40 5.70 -7.12
CA SER A 76 -2.34 4.92 -7.76
C SER A 76 -2.87 4.19 -8.98
N TYR A 77 -2.01 3.97 -9.98
CA TYR A 77 -2.31 3.13 -11.14
C TYR A 77 -2.64 1.67 -10.74
N ILE A 78 -2.15 1.21 -9.59
CA ILE A 78 -2.36 -0.15 -9.08
C ILE A 78 -3.82 -0.34 -8.64
N TRP A 79 -4.51 0.74 -8.26
CA TRP A 79 -5.87 0.67 -7.72
C TRP A 79 -6.87 -0.03 -8.66
N ASP A 80 -6.69 0.14 -9.97
CA ASP A 80 -7.54 -0.47 -10.98
C ASP A 80 -7.26 -1.98 -11.16
N TRP A 81 -6.08 -2.43 -10.76
CA TRP A 81 -5.66 -3.83 -10.82
C TRP A 81 -5.95 -4.61 -9.52
N ILE A 82 -6.36 -3.92 -8.46
CA ILE A 82 -6.66 -4.53 -7.16
C ILE A 82 -8.08 -5.10 -7.14
N ARG A 83 -8.20 -6.37 -6.76
CA ARG A 83 -9.49 -6.97 -6.39
C ARG A 83 -9.96 -6.42 -5.05
N LYS A 84 -11.10 -5.73 -5.05
CA LYS A 84 -11.70 -5.11 -3.86
C LYS A 84 -12.61 -6.10 -3.13
N ILE A 85 -12.36 -6.30 -1.84
CA ILE A 85 -13.20 -7.13 -0.95
C ILE A 85 -13.64 -6.23 0.20
N ARG A 86 -14.95 -6.16 0.45
CA ARG A 86 -15.53 -5.37 1.54
C ARG A 86 -16.02 -6.30 2.63
N LEU A 87 -15.47 -6.15 3.83
CA LEU A 87 -15.98 -6.81 5.02
C LEU A 87 -17.24 -6.06 5.50
N THR A 88 -18.34 -6.78 5.70
CA THR A 88 -19.64 -6.21 6.11
C THR A 88 -20.01 -6.54 7.56
N GLN A 89 -19.48 -7.65 8.08
CA GLN A 89 -19.73 -8.08 9.45
C GLN A 89 -18.61 -7.59 10.37
N ASN A 90 -18.98 -6.86 11.42
CA ASN A 90 -18.06 -6.48 12.48
C ASN A 90 -18.03 -7.59 13.54
N MET A 91 -16.84 -8.11 13.83
CA MET A 91 -16.62 -9.17 14.83
C MET A 91 -16.24 -8.63 16.21
N ARG A 92 -16.04 -7.32 16.34
CA ARG A 92 -15.46 -6.64 17.50
C ARG A 92 -16.51 -6.18 18.52
N ALA A 93 -17.62 -6.93 18.63
CA ALA A 93 -18.76 -6.62 19.48
C ALA A 93 -18.35 -6.22 20.91
#